data_AF-A0A9P8I6C8-F1
#
_entry.id   AF-A0A9P8I6C8-F1
#
_cell.length_a   1.000
_cell.length_b   1.000
_cell.length_c   1.000
_cell.angle_alpha   90.00
_cell.angle_beta   90.00
_cell.angle_gamma   90.00
#
_symmetry.space_group_name_H-M   'P 1'
#
loop_
_entity.id
_entity.type
_entity.pdbx_description
1 polymer ?
#
loop_
_entity_poly.entity_id
_entity_poly.type
_entity_poly.pdbx_seq_one_letter_code
_entity_poly.pdbx_strand_id
1 'polypeptide(L)'
;MATRGTRFTLSRDELLTLPEFVLLSLFPNGLLPDGHMNSFHEGDIYPVDYDPASLQYMLDFFRKVAQTIPSGTPSPTTMPDSEPADPAPGSARDMLQDRAGIIVLREDLDFYAIPPRPEIEHPEMIEVKRAAGKALLQQDGIFSGLRRSDETGTTEQHLIEMLTAGGFNVDDCWGHRAGEPNKAVVCSLALARLRTDVKANDLNSNAVGMAQKLLLFWRKPARRCWWEGVELENVEGVEGKLKVWIRRVWTLEMVSSPDLIVFFLRRGKPWALHSVIGLR
;
A
#
# COMPACT_ATOMS: atom_id res chain seq x y z
N MET A 1 -12.72 14.72 7.88
CA MET A 1 -12.31 13.62 8.78
C MET A 1 -11.14 14.08 9.64
N ALA A 2 -10.93 13.51 10.84
CA ALA A 2 -9.73 13.75 11.63
C ALA A 2 -8.98 12.45 12.00
N THR A 3 -7.69 12.40 11.72
CA THR A 3 -6.81 11.28 12.11
C THR A 3 -5.90 11.71 13.25
N ARG A 4 -6.07 11.14 14.44
CA ARG A 4 -5.28 11.50 15.64
C ARG A 4 -5.21 13.02 15.89
N GLY A 5 -6.34 13.72 15.67
CA GLY A 5 -6.46 15.18 15.84
C GLY A 5 -6.12 16.03 14.59
N THR A 6 -5.60 15.43 13.52
CA THR A 6 -5.25 16.13 12.28
C THR A 6 -6.41 16.22 11.29
N ARG A 7 -6.71 17.44 10.87
CA ARG A 7 -7.68 17.90 9.84
C ARG A 7 -7.48 17.34 8.43
N PHE A 8 -8.34 16.47 7.90
CA PHE A 8 -8.33 16.12 6.47
C PHE A 8 -9.68 16.41 5.79
N THR A 9 -9.63 17.13 4.68
CA THR A 9 -10.73 17.30 3.74
C THR A 9 -10.43 16.46 2.50
N LEU A 10 -11.30 15.49 2.22
CA LEU A 10 -11.19 14.60 1.07
C LEU A 10 -12.39 14.80 0.16
N SER A 11 -12.15 14.95 -1.14
CA SER A 11 -13.23 14.88 -2.11
C SER A 11 -13.74 13.44 -2.25
N ARG A 12 -14.94 13.28 -2.81
CA ARG A 12 -15.48 11.95 -3.14
C ARG A 12 -14.55 11.18 -4.07
N ASP A 13 -13.95 11.87 -5.05
CA ASP A 13 -13.06 11.25 -6.04
C ASP A 13 -11.74 10.81 -5.41
N GLU A 14 -11.18 11.61 -4.50
CA GLU A 14 -10.00 11.21 -3.71
C GLU A 14 -10.30 9.97 -2.86
N LEU A 15 -11.46 9.95 -2.19
CA LEU A 15 -11.87 8.81 -1.37
C LEU A 15 -11.95 7.50 -2.18
N LEU A 16 -12.52 7.57 -3.38
CA LEU A 16 -12.67 6.40 -4.25
C LEU A 16 -11.33 5.86 -4.77
N THR A 17 -10.26 6.67 -4.74
CA THR A 17 -8.91 6.26 -5.17
C THR A 17 -8.08 5.62 -4.07
N LEU A 18 -8.54 5.70 -2.82
CA LEU A 18 -7.81 5.15 -1.69
C LEU A 18 -7.72 3.62 -1.77
N PRO A 19 -6.59 3.02 -1.36
CA PRO A 19 -6.45 1.58 -1.25
C PRO A 19 -7.47 1.00 -0.27
N GLU A 20 -7.80 -0.29 -0.44
CA GLU A 20 -8.83 -0.95 0.35
C GLU A 20 -8.48 -0.94 1.85
N PHE A 21 -7.23 -1.20 2.20
CA PHE A 21 -6.80 -1.20 3.60
C PHE A 21 -6.99 0.16 4.29
N VAL A 22 -6.83 1.26 3.54
CA VAL A 22 -7.09 2.61 4.07
C VAL A 22 -8.57 2.78 4.26
N LEU A 23 -9.40 2.47 3.25
CA LEU A 23 -10.86 2.58 3.35
C LEU A 23 -11.43 1.79 4.54
N LEU A 24 -10.93 0.57 4.79
CA LEU A 24 -11.32 -0.23 5.95
C LEU A 24 -10.89 0.40 7.28
N SER A 25 -9.75 1.10 7.30
CA SER A 25 -9.30 1.83 8.48
C SER A 25 -10.12 3.11 8.72
N LEU A 26 -10.46 3.86 7.66
CA LEU A 26 -11.26 5.08 7.76
C LEU A 26 -12.73 4.79 8.06
N PHE A 27 -13.25 3.67 7.56
CA PHE A 27 -14.63 3.24 7.68
C PHE A 27 -14.71 1.80 8.19
N PRO A 28 -14.37 1.55 9.47
CA PRO A 28 -14.36 0.20 10.04
C PRO A 28 -15.73 -0.49 10.03
N ASN A 29 -16.82 0.30 9.97
CA ASN A 29 -18.20 -0.19 9.86
C ASN A 29 -18.74 -0.17 8.42
N GLY A 30 -17.87 -0.02 7.42
CA GLY A 30 -18.21 0.02 6.00
C GLY A 30 -18.41 1.44 5.44
N LEU A 31 -18.18 1.56 4.13
CA LEU A 31 -18.50 2.73 3.32
C LEU A 31 -20.02 2.79 3.08
N LEU A 32 -20.77 3.22 4.11
CA LEU A 32 -22.20 3.62 4.04
C LEU A 32 -23.20 2.50 3.73
N PRO A 33 -24.12 2.17 4.66
CA PRO A 33 -25.41 1.57 4.29
C PRO A 33 -26.25 2.63 3.58
N ASP A 34 -26.91 2.27 2.47
CA ASP A 34 -27.78 3.10 1.62
C ASP A 34 -28.96 3.84 2.34
N GLY A 35 -29.01 3.85 3.68
CA GLY A 35 -30.03 4.51 4.51
C GLY A 35 -29.53 5.66 5.39
N HIS A 36 -28.23 5.98 5.43
CA HIS A 36 -27.67 6.98 6.34
C HIS A 36 -27.05 8.23 5.66
N MET A 37 -27.38 8.54 4.40
CA MET A 37 -27.02 9.85 3.85
C MET A 37 -27.66 11.02 4.63
N ASN A 38 -28.72 10.77 5.40
CA ASN A 38 -29.34 11.76 6.29
C ASN A 38 -28.67 11.88 7.68
N SER A 39 -27.60 11.14 7.97
CA SER A 39 -26.85 11.26 9.24
C SER A 39 -25.44 11.85 9.07
N PHE A 40 -25.03 12.21 7.86
CA PHE A 40 -23.88 13.09 7.66
C PHE A 40 -24.38 14.52 7.84
N HIS A 41 -24.29 15.08 9.05
CA HIS A 41 -24.49 16.51 9.17
C HIS A 41 -23.32 17.21 8.49
N GLU A 42 -23.63 18.18 7.65
CA GLU A 42 -22.66 19.04 7.00
C GLU A 42 -21.77 19.70 8.08
N GLY A 43 -20.54 19.21 8.23
CA GLY A 43 -19.60 19.65 9.27
C GLY A 43 -19.08 18.57 10.23
N ASP A 44 -19.59 17.33 10.18
CA ASP A 44 -19.16 16.26 11.10
C ASP A 44 -17.71 15.81 10.84
N ILE A 45 -16.90 15.84 11.91
CA ILE A 45 -15.51 15.39 11.91
C ILE A 45 -15.45 13.98 12.50
N TYR A 46 -15.33 12.97 11.64
CA TYR A 46 -15.14 11.59 12.07
C TYR A 46 -13.71 11.36 12.58
N PRO A 47 -13.51 11.00 13.86
CA PRO A 47 -12.22 10.62 14.38
C PRO A 47 -11.87 9.19 13.91
N VAL A 48 -10.67 9.01 13.40
CA VAL A 48 -10.14 7.70 13.01
C VAL A 48 -8.75 7.51 13.61
N ASP A 49 -8.49 6.30 14.07
CA ASP A 49 -7.17 5.86 14.49
C ASP A 49 -6.36 5.36 13.28
N TYR A 50 -5.94 6.32 12.45
CA TYR A 50 -4.99 6.10 11.35
C TYR A 50 -3.86 7.12 11.50
N ASP A 51 -2.66 6.77 11.01
CA ASP A 51 -1.54 7.70 11.10
C ASP A 51 -1.69 8.89 10.11
N PRO A 52 -1.75 10.15 10.59
CA PRO A 52 -1.92 11.30 9.72
C PRO A 52 -0.79 11.49 8.71
N ALA A 53 0.46 11.19 9.09
CA ALA A 53 1.60 11.38 8.21
C ALA A 53 1.59 10.36 7.06
N SER A 54 1.23 9.11 7.35
CA SER A 54 0.99 8.08 6.35
C SER A 54 -0.11 8.48 5.34
N LEU A 55 -1.25 9.00 5.84
CA LEU A 55 -2.35 9.42 4.98
C LEU A 55 -1.95 10.60 4.10
N GLN A 56 -1.28 11.59 4.68
CA GLN A 56 -0.79 12.76 3.95
C GLN A 56 0.18 12.36 2.84
N TYR A 57 1.16 11.50 3.15
CA TYR A 57 2.12 10.97 2.18
C TYR A 57 1.41 10.29 0.99
N MET A 58 0.39 9.46 1.27
CA MET A 58 -0.40 8.80 0.23
C MET A 58 -1.15 9.80 -0.65
N LEU A 59 -1.86 10.76 -0.05
CA LEU A 59 -2.65 11.75 -0.78
C LEU A 59 -1.77 12.65 -1.66
N ASP A 60 -0.62 13.08 -1.14
CA ASP A 60 0.33 13.89 -1.89
C ASP A 60 0.88 13.13 -3.10
N PHE A 61 1.16 11.84 -2.93
CA PHE A 61 1.57 10.99 -4.05
C PHE A 61 0.45 10.87 -5.11
N PHE A 62 -0.79 10.60 -4.70
CA PHE A 62 -1.92 10.47 -5.63
C PHE A 62 -2.20 11.76 -6.39
N ARG A 63 -2.20 12.91 -5.70
CA ARG A 63 -2.38 14.23 -6.32
C ARG A 63 -1.27 14.52 -7.32
N LYS A 64 -0.02 14.23 -6.97
CA LYS A 64 1.13 14.38 -7.87
C LYS A 64 0.99 13.51 -9.12
N VAL A 65 0.56 12.26 -8.98
CA VAL A 65 0.32 11.38 -10.13
C VAL A 65 -0.82 11.92 -11.01
N ALA A 66 -1.93 12.34 -10.41
CA ALA A 66 -3.09 12.88 -11.13
C ALA A 66 -2.73 14.11 -11.99
N GLN A 67 -1.87 15.00 -11.51
CA GLN A 67 -1.39 16.17 -12.25
C GLN A 67 -0.53 15.83 -13.48
N THR A 68 0.06 14.64 -13.53
CA THR A 68 0.93 14.22 -14.65
C THR A 68 0.18 13.50 -15.76
N ILE A 69 -1.13 13.27 -15.59
CA ILE A 69 -1.97 12.66 -16.62
C ILE A 69 -2.38 13.78 -17.58
N PRO A 70 -2.07 13.70 -18.89
CA PRO A 70 -2.53 14.69 -19.85
C PRO A 70 -4.05 14.80 -19.78
N SER A 71 -4.57 15.96 -19.38
CA SER A 71 -6.00 16.24 -19.52
C SER A 71 -6.32 16.20 -21.01
N GLY A 72 -6.97 15.14 -21.47
CA GLY A 72 -7.41 15.06 -22.85
C GLY A 72 -8.29 16.27 -23.16
N THR A 73 -7.79 17.20 -23.96
CA THR A 73 -8.62 18.22 -24.59
C THR A 73 -9.72 17.49 -25.36
N PRO A 74 -11.02 17.73 -25.08
CA PRO A 74 -12.06 17.21 -25.94
C PRO A 74 -12.03 18.02 -27.23
N SER A 75 -11.41 17.50 -28.28
CA SER A 75 -11.67 18.00 -29.64
C SER A 75 -13.10 17.60 -30.01
N PRO A 76 -14.01 18.55 -30.30
CA PRO A 76 -15.42 18.24 -30.55
C PRO A 76 -15.61 17.88 -32.02
N THR A 77 -15.35 16.63 -32.39
CA THR A 77 -15.79 15.96 -33.64
C THR A 77 -15.13 14.59 -33.60
N THR A 78 -15.80 13.45 -33.46
CA THR A 78 -16.71 12.85 -34.44
C THR A 78 -17.34 11.63 -33.75
N MET A 79 -18.66 11.46 -33.83
CA MET A 79 -19.31 10.19 -33.46
C MET A 79 -18.89 9.11 -34.47
N PRO A 80 -18.69 7.86 -34.02
CA PRO A 80 -19.53 6.82 -34.61
C PRO A 80 -20.07 5.82 -33.59
N ASP A 81 -21.31 5.43 -33.85
CA ASP A 81 -21.97 4.21 -33.36
C ASP A 81 -21.02 3.01 -33.41
N SER A 82 -20.87 2.30 -32.29
CA SER A 82 -20.33 0.94 -32.27
C SER A 82 -20.83 0.23 -31.01
N GLU A 83 -21.56 -0.86 -31.22
CA GLU A 83 -22.08 -1.80 -30.22
C GLU A 83 -21.00 -2.31 -29.23
N PRO A 84 -21.38 -2.78 -28.03
CA PRO A 84 -20.43 -3.19 -27.00
C PRO A 84 -19.77 -4.53 -27.38
N ALA A 85 -18.61 -4.48 -28.03
CA ALA A 85 -17.75 -5.64 -28.23
C ALA A 85 -16.99 -6.00 -26.93
N ASP A 86 -16.88 -7.30 -26.65
CA ASP A 86 -16.11 -7.87 -25.53
C ASP A 86 -14.64 -7.39 -25.54
N PRO A 87 -14.03 -7.12 -24.37
CA PRO A 87 -12.68 -6.60 -24.33
C PRO A 87 -11.66 -7.71 -24.64
N ALA A 88 -10.93 -7.55 -25.74
CA ALA A 88 -9.71 -8.30 -26.01
C ALA A 88 -8.63 -8.01 -24.94
N PRO A 89 -7.69 -8.95 -24.69
CA PRO A 89 -6.63 -8.83 -23.68
C PRO A 89 -5.67 -7.62 -23.85
N GLY A 90 -5.77 -6.86 -24.94
CA GLY A 90 -5.05 -5.59 -25.13
C GLY A 90 -5.64 -4.38 -24.38
N SER A 91 -6.92 -4.43 -24.00
CA SER A 91 -7.64 -3.29 -23.40
C SER A 91 -7.09 -2.86 -22.03
N ALA A 92 -6.62 -3.79 -21.20
CA ALA A 92 -6.01 -3.44 -19.91
C ALA A 92 -4.68 -2.68 -20.09
N ARG A 93 -3.91 -2.99 -21.13
CA ARG A 93 -2.62 -2.35 -21.39
C ARG A 93 -2.79 -0.90 -21.85
N ASP A 94 -3.73 -0.64 -22.76
CA ASP A 94 -4.06 0.72 -23.22
C ASP A 94 -4.69 1.57 -22.11
N MET A 95 -5.57 0.98 -21.29
CA MET A 95 -6.20 1.68 -20.16
C MET A 95 -5.22 2.13 -19.07
N LEU A 96 -4.13 1.38 -18.85
CA LEU A 96 -3.06 1.74 -17.91
C LEU A 96 -2.01 2.70 -18.49
N GLN A 97 -1.91 2.78 -19.82
CA GLN A 97 -1.10 3.80 -20.49
C GLN A 97 -1.77 5.17 -20.44
N ASP A 98 -3.11 5.22 -20.58
CA ASP A 98 -3.88 6.46 -20.45
C ASP A 98 -4.12 6.89 -19.00
N ARG A 99 -4.05 5.97 -18.03
CA ARG A 99 -4.35 6.23 -16.60
C ARG A 99 -3.28 5.62 -15.72
N ALA A 100 -2.49 6.47 -15.07
CA ALA A 100 -1.36 6.05 -14.26
C ALA A 100 -1.77 5.05 -13.15
N GLY A 101 -1.32 3.80 -13.28
CA GLY A 101 -1.42 2.80 -12.22
C GLY A 101 -0.44 3.11 -11.09
N ILE A 102 -0.84 2.85 -9.85
CA ILE A 102 0.00 3.08 -8.67
C ILE A 102 0.10 1.77 -7.89
N ILE A 103 1.34 1.38 -7.63
CA ILE A 103 1.71 0.27 -6.76
C ILE A 103 1.74 0.80 -5.33
N VAL A 104 1.02 0.17 -4.42
CA VAL A 104 0.99 0.50 -3.00
C VAL A 104 1.52 -0.70 -2.22
N LEU A 105 2.66 -0.51 -1.57
CA LEU A 105 3.29 -1.53 -0.73
C LEU A 105 3.25 -1.08 0.72
N ARG A 106 2.67 -1.93 1.58
CA ARG A 106 2.54 -1.70 3.01
C ARG A 106 3.25 -2.80 3.78
N GLU A 107 3.94 -2.43 4.85
CA GLU A 107 4.51 -3.35 5.84
C GLU A 107 3.87 -3.08 7.21
N ASP A 108 3.39 -4.15 7.85
CA ASP A 108 3.22 -4.21 9.30
C ASP A 108 4.32 -5.09 9.89
N LEU A 109 5.11 -4.52 10.78
CA LEU A 109 6.20 -5.19 11.48
C LEU A 109 5.86 -5.24 12.97
N ASP A 110 5.33 -6.38 13.42
CA ASP A 110 5.18 -6.66 14.85
C ASP A 110 6.52 -7.18 15.39
N PHE A 111 7.00 -6.63 16.51
CA PHE A 111 8.27 -7.07 17.10
C PHE A 111 8.16 -7.44 18.58
N TYR A 112 8.96 -8.43 18.96
CA TYR A 112 9.01 -9.04 20.28
C TYR A 112 10.46 -9.03 20.75
N ALA A 113 10.81 -8.02 21.55
CA ALA A 113 12.11 -7.96 22.20
C ALA A 113 12.20 -9.06 23.27
N ILE A 114 13.24 -9.89 23.19
CA ILE A 114 13.56 -10.88 24.21
C ILE A 114 14.21 -10.16 25.39
N PRO A 115 13.81 -10.44 26.64
CA PRO A 115 14.47 -9.89 27.82
C PRO A 115 15.99 -10.03 27.75
N PRO A 116 16.77 -8.93 27.84
CA PRO A 116 18.22 -9.00 27.76
C PRO A 116 18.84 -9.69 28.98
N ARG A 117 18.10 -9.74 30.10
CA ARG A 117 18.48 -10.42 31.34
C ARG A 117 17.23 -11.00 32.03
N PRO A 118 17.36 -12.07 32.84
CA PRO A 118 16.20 -12.75 33.46
C PRO A 118 15.37 -11.86 34.39
N GLU A 119 16.02 -11.05 35.22
CA GLU A 119 15.38 -10.25 36.28
C GLU A 119 15.05 -8.82 35.81
N ILE A 120 14.61 -8.65 34.57
CA ILE A 120 14.24 -7.32 34.05
C ILE A 120 12.84 -6.92 34.52
N GLU A 121 12.72 -5.73 35.08
CA GLU A 121 11.44 -5.20 35.55
C GLU A 121 10.57 -4.71 34.40
N HIS A 122 9.25 -4.71 34.59
CA HIS A 122 8.31 -4.32 33.54
C HIS A 122 8.56 -2.91 32.96
N PRO A 123 8.83 -1.86 33.77
CA PRO A 123 9.11 -0.52 33.23
C PRO A 123 10.38 -0.47 32.38
N GLU A 124 11.43 -1.19 32.78
CA GLU A 124 12.67 -1.27 32.02
C GLU A 124 12.45 -2.01 30.69
N MET A 125 11.65 -3.07 30.70
CA MET A 125 11.29 -3.79 29.47
C MET A 125 10.49 -2.91 28.49
N ILE A 126 9.69 -1.96 28.98
CA ILE A 126 9.02 -0.97 28.12
C ILE A 126 10.05 -0.08 27.42
N GLU A 127 11.08 0.39 28.13
CA GLU A 127 12.14 1.20 27.54
C GLU A 127 12.97 0.39 26.53
N VAL A 128 13.28 -0.88 26.82
CA VAL A 128 13.94 -1.78 25.87
C VAL A 128 13.11 -1.94 24.59
N LYS A 129 11.77 -2.11 24.70
CA LYS A 129 10.89 -2.20 23.53
C LYS A 129 10.85 -0.88 22.74
N ARG A 130 10.84 0.27 23.43
CA ARG A 130 10.90 1.59 22.78
C ARG A 130 12.22 1.76 22.03
N ALA A 131 13.35 1.41 22.65
CA ALA A 131 14.68 1.47 22.04
C ALA A 131 14.81 0.52 20.84
N ALA A 132 14.30 -0.71 20.96
CA ALA A 132 14.23 -1.65 19.84
C ALA A 132 13.42 -1.09 18.67
N GLY A 133 12.25 -0.48 18.95
CA GLY A 133 11.45 0.20 17.94
C GLY A 133 12.24 1.31 17.23
N LYS A 134 12.97 2.15 17.96
CA LYS A 134 13.85 3.19 17.37
C LYS A 134 14.90 2.58 16.44
N ALA A 135 15.54 1.49 16.84
CA ALA A 135 16.53 0.80 16.00
C ALA A 135 15.92 0.18 14.73
N LEU A 136 14.73 -0.44 14.84
CA LEU A 136 14.00 -1.00 13.70
C LEU A 136 13.50 0.05 12.71
N LEU A 137 13.25 1.28 13.17
CA LEU A 137 12.92 2.41 12.29
C LEU A 137 14.09 2.81 11.38
N GLN A 138 15.34 2.58 11.80
CA GLN A 138 16.52 2.89 10.99
C GLN A 138 16.71 1.91 9.81
N GLN A 139 16.06 0.74 9.86
CA GLN A 139 16.03 -0.22 8.76
C GLN A 139 15.00 0.22 7.70
N ASP A 140 15.35 1.25 6.94
CA ASP A 140 14.38 1.98 6.10
C ASP A 140 14.30 1.51 4.64
N GLY A 141 15.20 0.62 4.20
CA GLY A 141 15.15 0.08 2.84
C GLY A 141 13.94 -0.84 2.63
N ILE A 142 13.19 -0.66 1.53
CA ILE A 142 11.98 -1.45 1.22
C ILE A 142 12.31 -2.95 1.17
N PHE A 143 13.43 -3.33 0.55
CA PHE A 143 13.80 -4.74 0.36
C PHE A 143 14.72 -5.31 1.46
N SER A 144 15.00 -4.53 2.51
CA SER A 144 15.93 -4.93 3.59
C SER A 144 15.50 -6.23 4.29
N GLY A 145 14.21 -6.42 4.53
CA GLY A 145 13.65 -7.62 5.16
C GLY A 145 13.50 -8.84 4.25
N LEU A 146 13.76 -8.72 2.93
CA LEU A 146 13.65 -9.83 1.98
C LEU A 146 15.01 -10.41 1.53
N ARG A 147 16.11 -9.67 1.67
CA ARG A 147 17.45 -10.09 1.24
C ARG A 147 18.13 -11.00 2.26
N ARG A 148 17.54 -12.18 2.51
CA ARG A 148 18.03 -13.10 3.55
C ARG A 148 19.12 -14.07 3.08
N SER A 149 19.30 -14.27 1.78
CA SER A 149 20.35 -15.12 1.23
C SER A 149 20.80 -14.63 -0.14
N ASP A 150 22.07 -14.87 -0.48
CA ASP A 150 22.63 -14.68 -1.83
C ASP A 150 22.19 -15.80 -2.81
N GLU A 151 21.19 -16.59 -2.41
CA GLU A 151 20.69 -17.72 -3.20
C GLU A 151 19.85 -17.20 -4.38
N THR A 152 20.31 -17.49 -5.58
CA THR A 152 19.64 -17.07 -6.81
C THR A 152 18.39 -17.89 -7.07
N GLY A 153 17.32 -17.24 -7.56
CA GLY A 153 16.09 -17.93 -7.98
C GLY A 153 15.03 -18.10 -6.88
N THR A 154 15.21 -17.47 -5.72
CA THR A 154 14.21 -17.49 -4.64
C THR A 154 12.94 -16.72 -5.01
N THR A 155 11.83 -17.01 -4.34
CA THR A 155 10.56 -16.27 -4.53
C THR A 155 10.71 -14.79 -4.15
N GLU A 156 11.54 -14.50 -3.15
CA GLU A 156 11.95 -13.17 -2.70
C GLU A 156 12.63 -12.40 -3.82
N GLN A 157 13.61 -13.02 -4.49
CA GLN A 157 14.32 -12.40 -5.61
C GLN A 157 13.36 -12.07 -6.76
N HIS A 158 12.48 -13.00 -7.12
CA HIS A 158 11.44 -12.75 -8.14
C HIS A 158 10.48 -11.63 -7.76
N LEU A 159 10.14 -11.49 -6.46
CA LEU A 159 9.29 -10.40 -5.97
C LEU A 159 10.00 -9.04 -6.09
N ILE A 160 11.29 -8.97 -5.74
CA ILE A 160 12.12 -7.77 -5.91
C ILE A 160 12.19 -7.39 -7.39
N GLU A 161 12.47 -8.35 -8.27
CA GLU A 161 12.51 -8.14 -9.72
C GLU A 161 11.17 -7.66 -10.28
N MET A 162 10.06 -8.23 -9.81
CA MET A 162 8.72 -7.81 -10.22
C MET A 162 8.41 -6.38 -9.77
N LEU A 163 8.69 -6.03 -8.51
CA LEU A 163 8.44 -4.69 -7.96
C LEU A 163 9.34 -3.63 -8.58
N THR A 164 10.59 -3.99 -8.90
CA THR A 164 11.54 -3.09 -9.57
C THR A 164 11.21 -2.88 -11.05
N ALA A 165 10.78 -3.95 -11.75
CA ALA A 165 10.21 -3.82 -13.09
C ALA A 165 8.93 -2.97 -13.08
N GLY A 166 8.15 -3.04 -11.99
CA GLY A 166 6.92 -2.28 -11.80
C GLY A 166 7.13 -0.79 -11.56
N GLY A 167 8.16 -0.37 -10.83
CA GLY A 167 8.42 1.05 -10.63
C GLY A 167 9.31 1.44 -9.45
N PHE A 168 9.56 0.52 -8.52
CA PHE A 168 10.52 0.72 -7.43
C PHE A 168 11.97 0.58 -7.92
N ASN A 169 12.92 1.07 -7.14
CA ASN A 169 14.34 0.79 -7.31
C ASN A 169 14.85 -0.06 -6.14
N VAL A 170 15.95 -0.78 -6.39
CA VAL A 170 16.59 -1.71 -5.46
C VAL A 170 17.02 -1.04 -4.14
N ASP A 171 17.29 0.25 -4.18
CA ASP A 171 17.76 1.10 -3.09
C ASP A 171 16.67 2.03 -2.52
N ASP A 172 15.42 1.90 -2.97
CA ASP A 172 14.32 2.72 -2.45
C ASP A 172 14.09 2.45 -0.95
N CYS A 173 13.84 3.53 -0.22
CA CYS A 173 13.40 3.51 1.17
C CYS A 173 11.87 3.61 1.30
N TRP A 174 11.34 3.28 2.47
CA TRP A 174 9.93 3.51 2.76
C TRP A 174 9.62 5.00 2.71
N GLY A 175 8.59 5.40 1.97
CA GLY A 175 8.21 6.82 1.89
C GLY A 175 7.51 7.31 3.16
N HIS A 176 6.95 6.39 3.94
CA HIS A 176 6.54 6.61 5.32
C HIS A 176 6.86 5.37 6.15
N ARG A 177 7.48 5.54 7.32
CA ARG A 177 7.80 4.48 8.28
C ARG A 177 7.72 5.03 9.69
N ALA A 178 6.84 4.50 10.52
CA ALA A 178 6.61 4.99 11.88
C ALA A 178 6.22 3.88 12.85
N GLY A 179 6.56 4.08 14.12
CA GLY A 179 6.09 3.22 15.20
C GLY A 179 4.65 3.57 15.59
N GLU A 180 3.83 2.55 15.86
CA GLU A 180 2.47 2.76 16.34
C GLU A 180 2.46 3.11 17.85
N PRO A 181 1.73 4.16 18.26
CA PRO A 181 1.65 4.55 19.66
C PRO A 181 1.15 3.39 20.54
N ASN A 182 1.84 3.16 21.66
CA ASN A 182 1.51 2.11 22.63
C ASN A 182 1.52 0.67 22.09
N LYS A 183 2.12 0.44 20.92
CA LYS A 183 2.24 -0.88 20.29
C LYS A 183 3.70 -1.17 19.94
N ALA A 184 4.09 -2.44 19.98
CA ALA A 184 5.39 -2.89 19.46
C ALA A 184 5.28 -3.20 17.96
N VAL A 185 4.87 -2.18 17.19
CA VAL A 185 4.59 -2.30 15.76
C VAL A 185 5.23 -1.13 15.03
N VAL A 186 5.85 -1.43 13.89
CA VAL A 186 6.27 -0.43 12.90
C VAL A 186 5.39 -0.60 11.66
N CYS A 187 4.73 0.48 11.25
CA CYS A 187 3.94 0.55 10.02
C CYS A 187 4.77 1.28 8.96
N SER A 188 4.82 0.73 7.75
CA SER A 188 5.49 1.37 6.62
C SER A 188 4.65 1.38 5.36
N LEU A 189 4.86 2.38 4.52
CA LEU A 189 4.14 2.60 3.28
C LEU A 189 5.10 3.12 2.20
N ALA A 190 5.05 2.51 1.03
CA ALA A 190 5.77 2.96 -0.16
C ALA A 190 4.82 2.93 -1.36
N LEU A 191 4.96 3.93 -2.24
CA LEU A 191 4.16 4.06 -3.45
C LEU A 191 5.07 4.24 -4.65
N ALA A 192 4.72 3.59 -5.76
CA ALA A 192 5.40 3.77 -7.03
C ALA A 192 4.39 3.90 -8.16
N ARG A 193 4.66 4.79 -9.11
CA ARG A 193 3.91 4.82 -10.37
C ARG A 193 4.33 3.61 -11.19
N LEU A 194 3.35 2.85 -11.67
CA LEU A 194 3.60 1.70 -12.51
C LEU A 194 4.24 2.16 -13.83
N ARG A 195 5.43 1.66 -14.13
CA ARG A 195 6.14 1.87 -15.39
C ARG A 195 5.58 0.90 -16.42
N THR A 196 4.80 1.40 -17.37
CA THR A 196 4.27 0.62 -18.51
C THR A 196 4.98 0.94 -19.82
N ASP A 197 5.84 1.95 -19.83
CA ASP A 197 6.56 2.52 -20.96
C ASP A 197 8.00 2.02 -21.04
N VAL A 198 8.20 0.70 -20.95
CA VAL A 198 9.43 0.15 -21.53
C VAL A 198 9.25 0.26 -23.03
N LYS A 199 9.78 1.33 -23.64
CA LYS A 199 9.94 1.43 -25.10
C LYS A 199 10.47 0.09 -25.57
N ALA A 200 9.77 -0.49 -26.53
CA ALA A 200 10.12 -1.73 -27.21
C ALA A 200 11.44 -1.56 -27.97
N ASN A 201 12.54 -1.42 -27.23
CA ASN A 201 13.90 -1.43 -27.72
C ASN A 201 14.55 -2.66 -27.09
N ASP A 202 14.25 -3.80 -27.71
CA ASP A 202 14.99 -5.07 -27.82
C ASP A 202 15.76 -5.70 -26.64
N LEU A 203 15.67 -5.22 -25.40
CA LEU A 203 16.46 -5.80 -24.29
C LEU A 203 15.71 -6.26 -23.05
N ASN A 204 14.38 -6.17 -22.94
CA ASN A 204 13.72 -6.83 -21.79
C ASN A 204 12.23 -7.17 -21.93
N SER A 205 11.88 -8.06 -22.86
CA SER A 205 10.55 -8.69 -22.94
C SER A 205 10.11 -9.27 -21.57
N ASN A 206 11.07 -9.79 -20.79
CA ASN A 206 10.83 -10.38 -19.47
C ASN A 206 10.40 -9.35 -18.42
N ALA A 207 11.01 -8.15 -18.39
CA ALA A 207 10.61 -7.10 -17.44
C ALA A 207 9.19 -6.58 -17.69
N VAL A 208 8.79 -6.44 -18.95
CA VAL A 208 7.41 -6.07 -19.32
C VAL A 208 6.44 -7.16 -18.86
N GLY A 209 6.79 -8.43 -19.09
CA GLY A 209 5.99 -9.56 -18.59
C GLY A 209 5.89 -9.61 -17.07
N MET A 210 6.95 -9.23 -16.34
CA MET A 210 6.93 -9.15 -14.87
C MET A 210 6.08 -8.00 -14.36
N ALA A 211 6.21 -6.80 -14.93
CA ALA A 211 5.38 -5.65 -14.55
C ALA A 211 3.88 -5.93 -14.81
N GLN A 212 3.55 -6.67 -15.88
CA GLN A 212 2.19 -7.12 -16.15
C GLN A 212 1.64 -8.08 -15.08
N LYS A 213 2.49 -8.91 -14.44
CA LYS A 213 2.04 -9.78 -13.34
C LYS A 213 1.51 -8.98 -12.15
N LEU A 214 1.95 -7.73 -11.94
CA LEU A 214 1.42 -6.87 -10.89
C LEU A 214 -0.07 -6.54 -11.10
N LEU A 215 -0.55 -6.55 -12.35
CA LEU A 215 -1.97 -6.33 -12.67
C LEU A 215 -2.88 -7.44 -12.11
N LEU A 216 -2.33 -8.63 -11.82
CA LEU A 216 -3.09 -9.70 -11.17
C LEU A 216 -3.53 -9.32 -9.76
N PHE A 217 -2.85 -8.36 -9.12
CA PHE A 217 -3.16 -7.85 -7.79
C PHE A 217 -4.13 -6.65 -7.83
N TRP A 218 -4.66 -6.32 -9.00
CA TRP A 218 -5.71 -5.31 -9.13
C TRP A 218 -6.96 -5.71 -8.35
N ARG A 219 -7.32 -4.91 -7.34
CA ARG A 219 -8.45 -5.18 -6.42
C ARG A 219 -8.39 -6.56 -5.74
N LYS A 220 -7.20 -7.18 -5.71
CA LYS A 220 -6.90 -8.43 -5.04
C LYS A 220 -5.59 -8.26 -4.29
N PRO A 221 -5.63 -7.69 -3.07
CA PRO A 221 -4.43 -7.48 -2.27
C PRO A 221 -3.66 -8.79 -2.11
N ALA A 222 -2.39 -8.79 -2.50
CA ALA A 222 -1.48 -9.88 -2.18
C ALA A 222 -0.90 -9.67 -0.79
N ARG A 223 -0.93 -10.72 0.02
CA ARG A 223 -0.40 -10.68 1.40
C ARG A 223 0.63 -11.77 1.60
N ARG A 224 1.76 -11.40 2.19
CA ARG A 224 2.81 -12.34 2.61
C ARG A 224 3.13 -12.09 4.08
N CYS A 225 3.06 -13.13 4.91
CA CYS A 225 3.41 -13.09 6.32
C CYS A 225 4.59 -14.02 6.58
N TRP A 226 5.58 -13.59 7.33
CA TRP A 226 6.70 -14.42 7.76
C TRP A 226 7.27 -13.97 9.10
N TRP A 227 8.08 -14.83 9.69
CA TRP A 227 8.80 -14.57 10.93
C TRP A 227 10.30 -14.57 10.68
N GLU A 228 11.01 -13.72 11.41
CA GLU A 228 12.46 -13.70 11.44
C GLU A 228 12.97 -13.35 12.85
N GLY A 229 14.13 -13.90 13.20
CA GLY A 229 14.87 -13.49 14.38
C GLY A 229 16.00 -12.57 13.95
N VAL A 230 16.12 -11.42 14.61
CA VAL A 230 17.21 -10.46 14.37
C VAL A 230 17.94 -10.16 15.66
N GLU A 231 19.23 -9.84 15.55
CA GLU A 231 20.04 -9.31 16.63
C GLU A 231 20.29 -7.83 16.36
N LEU A 232 19.74 -6.97 17.21
CA LEU A 232 19.95 -5.53 17.12
C LEU A 232 21.19 -5.15 17.95
N GLU A 233 22.06 -4.36 17.34
CA GLU A 233 23.25 -3.81 17.98
C GLU A 233 23.00 -2.36 18.40
N ASN A 234 23.75 -1.87 19.39
CA ASN A 234 23.69 -0.47 19.87
C ASN A 234 22.27 -0.02 20.31
N VAL A 235 21.50 -0.92 20.92
CA VAL A 235 20.18 -0.58 21.47
C VAL A 235 20.34 0.16 22.80
N GLU A 236 19.78 1.36 22.89
CA GLU A 236 19.79 2.19 24.09
C GLU A 236 19.28 1.40 25.33
N GLY A 237 20.07 1.38 26.40
CA GLY A 237 19.74 0.68 27.64
C GLY A 237 19.97 -0.85 27.63
N VAL A 238 20.56 -1.41 26.56
CA VAL A 238 20.90 -2.83 26.47
C VAL A 238 22.42 -2.99 26.33
N GLU A 239 23.01 -3.83 27.19
CA GLU A 239 24.40 -4.23 27.04
C GLU A 239 24.53 -5.33 25.96
N GLY A 240 25.29 -5.05 24.91
CA GLY A 240 25.52 -6.01 23.82
C GLY A 240 24.37 -6.08 22.81
N LYS A 241 24.00 -7.29 22.40
CA LYS A 241 23.00 -7.54 21.35
C LYS A 241 21.62 -7.80 21.94
N LEU A 242 20.61 -7.10 21.43
CA LEU A 242 19.22 -7.39 21.76
C LEU A 242 18.64 -8.38 20.73
N LYS A 243 18.19 -9.53 21.21
CA LYS A 243 17.45 -10.48 20.37
C LYS A 243 16.01 -10.02 20.21
N VAL A 244 15.54 -9.95 18.97
CA VAL A 244 14.18 -9.53 18.64
C VAL A 244 13.59 -10.51 17.65
N TRP A 245 12.39 -11.00 17.94
CA TRP A 245 11.57 -11.70 16.94
C TRP A 245 10.68 -10.71 16.22
N ILE A 246 10.60 -10.83 14.92
CA ILE A 246 9.80 -9.98 14.06
C ILE A 246 8.81 -10.86 13.31
N ARG A 247 7.54 -10.45 13.31
CA ARG A 247 6.53 -10.89 12.36
C ARG A 247 6.31 -9.76 11.36
N ARG A 248 6.66 -10.00 10.10
CA ARG A 248 6.37 -9.06 9.00
C ARG A 248 5.17 -9.53 8.21
N VAL A 249 4.29 -8.58 7.92
CA VAL A 249 3.21 -8.74 6.96
C VAL A 249 3.37 -7.69 5.88
N TRP A 250 3.62 -8.13 4.66
CA TRP A 250 3.55 -7.27 3.49
C TRP A 250 2.19 -7.39 2.82
N THR A 251 1.63 -6.24 2.48
CA THR A 251 0.42 -6.13 1.66
C THR A 251 0.77 -5.31 0.41
N LEU A 252 0.53 -5.91 -0.75
CA LEU A 252 0.70 -5.27 -2.06
C LEU A 252 -0.67 -5.05 -2.69
N GLU A 253 -0.97 -3.79 -3.00
CA GLU A 253 -2.21 -3.36 -3.65
C GLU A 253 -1.90 -2.53 -4.89
N MET A 254 -2.77 -2.63 -5.89
CA MET A 254 -2.73 -1.79 -7.09
C MET A 254 -3.98 -0.91 -7.13
N VAL A 255 -3.77 0.39 -7.31
CA VAL A 255 -4.84 1.39 -7.44
C VAL A 255 -4.69 2.21 -8.73
N SER A 256 -5.79 2.74 -9.24
CA SER A 256 -5.81 3.69 -10.38
C SER A 256 -6.12 5.09 -9.89
N SER A 257 -5.59 6.07 -10.63
CA SER A 257 -6.15 7.42 -10.71
C SER A 257 -7.69 7.41 -10.96
N PRO A 258 -8.46 8.41 -10.45
CA PRO A 258 -9.92 8.32 -10.24
C PRO A 258 -10.77 8.02 -11.49
N ASP A 259 -10.27 8.26 -12.70
CA ASP A 259 -11.05 8.08 -13.93
C ASP A 259 -11.41 6.61 -14.25
N LEU A 260 -10.74 5.62 -13.65
CA LEU A 260 -11.02 4.19 -13.89
C LEU A 260 -12.34 3.71 -13.24
N ILE A 261 -12.81 4.39 -12.20
CA ILE A 261 -13.95 3.93 -11.40
C ILE A 261 -15.27 4.16 -12.14
N VAL A 262 -15.41 5.29 -12.83
CA VAL A 262 -16.61 5.63 -13.63
C VAL A 262 -16.78 4.68 -14.81
N PHE A 263 -15.69 4.21 -15.43
CA PHE A 263 -15.76 3.33 -16.60
C PHE A 263 -16.20 1.90 -16.25
N PHE A 264 -15.75 1.36 -15.11
CA PHE A 264 -16.19 0.03 -14.66
C PHE A 264 -17.57 0.05 -14.00
N LEU A 265 -17.98 1.14 -13.34
CA LEU A 265 -19.36 1.30 -12.85
C LEU A 265 -20.38 1.36 -14.01
N ARG A 266 -19.98 1.83 -15.20
CA ARG A 266 -20.83 1.85 -16.41
C ARG A 266 -20.91 0.50 -17.14
N ARG A 267 -20.04 -0.48 -16.86
CA ARG A 267 -20.03 -1.81 -17.52
C ARG A 267 -20.66 -2.94 -16.70
N GLY A 268 -21.74 -2.63 -15.99
CA GLY A 268 -22.80 -3.59 -15.67
C GLY A 268 -22.36 -4.93 -15.06
N LYS A 269 -22.01 -4.91 -13.76
CA LYS A 269 -22.41 -5.99 -12.85
C LYS A 269 -22.83 -5.36 -11.52
N PRO A 270 -24.06 -5.60 -11.05
CA PRO A 270 -24.46 -5.16 -9.72
C PRO A 270 -23.56 -5.87 -8.70
N TRP A 271 -22.88 -5.07 -7.89
CA TRP A 271 -22.49 -5.34 -6.50
C TRP A 271 -22.45 -6.83 -6.11
N ALA A 272 -21.32 -7.49 -6.37
CA ALA A 272 -20.98 -8.71 -5.66
C ALA A 272 -20.18 -8.36 -4.40
N LEU A 273 -20.83 -7.68 -3.46
CA LEU A 273 -20.42 -7.62 -2.04
C LEU A 273 -20.85 -8.91 -1.29
N HIS A 274 -21.21 -9.97 -2.04
CA HIS A 274 -21.89 -11.17 -1.53
C HIS A 274 -20.99 -12.40 -1.34
N SER A 275 -19.66 -12.27 -1.40
CA SER A 275 -18.75 -13.42 -1.14
C SER A 275 -17.84 -13.31 0.07
N VAL A 276 -18.07 -12.32 0.95
CA VAL A 276 -17.38 -12.25 2.26
C VAL A 276 -18.40 -12.09 3.39
N ILE A 277 -19.55 -12.76 3.27
CA ILE A 277 -20.45 -13.02 4.37
C ILE A 277 -20.44 -14.54 4.59
N GLY A 278 -19.36 -15.01 5.21
CA GLY A 278 -19.37 -16.28 5.91
C GLY A 278 -20.04 -16.06 7.27
N LEU A 279 -21.37 -15.92 7.28
CA LEU A 279 -22.15 -16.24 8.47
C LEU A 279 -22.10 -17.77 8.64
N ARG A 280 -21.82 -18.22 9.87
CA ARG A 280 -22.49 -19.43 10.36
C ARG A 280 -23.95 -19.08 10.62
#